data_AF-A0A923MMC3-F1
#
_entry.id   AF-A0A923MMC3-F1
#
_cell.length_a   1.000
_cell.length_b   1.000
_cell.length_c   1.000
_cell.angle_alpha   90.00
_cell.angle_beta   90.00
_cell.angle_gamma   90.00
#
_symmetry.space_group_name_H-M   'P 1'
#
loop_
_entity.id
_entity.type
_entity.pdbx_description
1 polymer ?
#
loop_
_entity_poly.entity_id
_entity_poly.type
_entity_poly.pdbx_seq_one_letter_code
_entity_poly.pdbx_strand_id
1 'polypeptide(L)'
;MTAALEALRGARDEESAAEAYDAFLWSVGDNHAGTFYPVVLAVLPEIEKLLVDGEYWAQRATIEALIDLGGSFAPEEGYETYLGGSVQHTLRSFIHSLRRQLAPLAIGDDPRAKSAADLLELIDDQAG
;
A
#
# COMPACT_ATOMS: atom_id res chain seq x y z
N MET A 1 -8.76 -10.17 6.34
CA MET A 1 -8.78 -9.30 5.14
C MET A 1 -9.90 -8.26 5.20
N THR A 2 -11.19 -8.63 5.18
CA THR A 2 -12.31 -7.66 5.19
C THR A 2 -12.22 -6.64 6.33
N ALA A 3 -12.02 -7.09 7.57
CA ALA A 3 -11.89 -6.21 8.72
C ALA A 3 -10.69 -5.24 8.62
N ALA A 4 -9.60 -5.64 7.96
CA ALA A 4 -8.42 -4.77 7.79
C ALA A 4 -8.65 -3.69 6.72
N LEU A 5 -9.34 -4.02 5.63
CA LEU A 5 -9.78 -3.04 4.64
C LEU A 5 -10.82 -2.07 5.22
N GLU A 6 -11.71 -2.56 6.08
CA GLU A 6 -12.66 -1.72 6.82
C GLU A 6 -11.94 -0.80 7.83
N ALA A 7 -10.89 -1.28 8.50
CA ALA A 7 -10.05 -0.47 9.36
C ALA A 7 -9.37 0.67 8.58
N LEU A 8 -8.77 0.36 7.42
CA LEU A 8 -8.21 1.39 6.54
C LEU A 8 -9.25 2.43 6.16
N ARG A 9 -10.44 2.00 5.71
CA ARG A 9 -11.53 2.90 5.34
C ARG A 9 -12.03 3.74 6.52
N GLY A 10 -11.96 3.19 7.73
CA GLY A 10 -12.47 3.78 8.95
C GLY A 10 -11.49 4.72 9.67
N ALA A 11 -10.23 4.79 9.25
CA ALA A 11 -9.22 5.63 9.87
C ALA A 11 -9.58 7.13 9.79
N ARG A 12 -9.51 7.83 10.93
CA ARG A 12 -9.98 9.22 11.08
C ARG A 12 -8.99 10.12 11.82
N ASP A 13 -7.92 9.54 12.34
CA ASP A 13 -6.85 10.21 13.04
C ASP A 13 -5.56 9.40 12.90
N GLU A 14 -4.47 9.91 13.47
CA GLU A 14 -3.16 9.29 13.39
C GLU A 14 -3.10 7.90 14.03
N GLU A 15 -3.75 7.73 15.18
CA GLU A 15 -3.77 6.47 15.92
C GLU A 15 -4.51 5.40 15.12
N SER A 16 -5.74 5.68 14.67
CA SER A 16 -6.52 4.75 13.86
C SER A 16 -5.89 4.47 12.49
N ALA A 17 -5.16 5.42 11.91
CA ALA A 17 -4.39 5.21 10.69
C ALA A 17 -3.24 4.23 10.89
N ALA A 18 -2.46 4.39 11.97
CA ALA A 18 -1.36 3.49 12.31
C ALA A 18 -1.86 2.07 12.60
N GLU A 19 -2.93 1.93 13.40
CA GLU A 19 -3.54 0.63 13.68
C GLU A 19 -4.08 -0.05 12.41
N ALA A 20 -4.73 0.71 11.52
CA ALA A 20 -5.26 0.19 10.28
C ALA A 20 -4.17 -0.24 9.29
N TYR A 21 -3.08 0.54 9.21
CA TYR A 21 -1.88 0.20 8.45
C TYR A 21 -1.30 -1.15 8.93
N ASP A 22 -1.06 -1.30 10.23
CA ASP A 22 -0.50 -2.53 10.79
C ASP A 22 -1.45 -3.72 10.58
N ALA A 23 -2.74 -3.54 10.85
CA ALA A 23 -3.74 -4.57 10.64
C ALA A 23 -3.82 -5.01 9.18
N PHE A 24 -3.64 -4.09 8.24
CA PHE A 24 -3.59 -4.41 6.83
C PHE A 24 -2.35 -5.23 6.47
N LEU A 25 -1.14 -4.80 6.87
CA LEU A 25 0.09 -5.53 6.59
C LEU A 25 0.07 -6.95 7.17
N TRP A 26 -0.40 -7.12 8.42
CA TRP A 26 -0.61 -8.44 9.02
C TRP A 26 -1.66 -9.29 8.29
N SER A 27 -2.59 -8.67 7.57
CA SER A 27 -3.62 -9.41 6.85
C SER A 27 -3.15 -9.94 5.49
N VAL A 28 -2.13 -9.30 4.88
CA VAL A 28 -1.57 -9.67 3.58
C VAL A 28 -0.22 -10.38 3.68
N GLY A 29 0.39 -10.41 4.87
CA GLY A 29 1.77 -10.84 5.03
C GLY A 29 2.19 -11.06 6.49
N ASP A 30 3.50 -11.07 6.70
CA ASP A 30 4.13 -11.01 8.02
C ASP A 30 4.80 -9.63 8.16
N ASN A 31 4.11 -8.72 8.85
CA ASN A 31 4.59 -7.36 9.08
C ASN A 31 5.91 -7.35 9.89
N HIS A 32 6.14 -8.37 10.72
CA HIS A 32 7.36 -8.47 11.51
C HIS A 32 8.55 -8.93 10.66
N ALA A 33 8.33 -9.91 9.77
CA ALA A 33 9.37 -10.42 8.87
C ALA A 33 9.61 -9.53 7.64
N GLY A 34 8.72 -8.58 7.36
CA GLY A 34 8.78 -7.76 6.15
C GLY A 34 8.45 -8.57 4.90
N THR A 35 7.51 -9.50 5.00
CA THR A 35 7.11 -10.36 3.88
C THR A 35 5.62 -10.26 3.58
N PHE A 36 5.22 -10.63 2.36
CA PHE A 36 3.81 -10.70 1.98
C PHE A 36 3.46 -11.91 1.13
N TYR A 37 2.18 -12.29 1.19
CA TYR A 37 1.60 -13.41 0.45
C TYR A 37 0.91 -12.94 -0.83
N PRO A 38 0.63 -13.84 -1.80
CA PRO A 38 -0.01 -13.48 -3.06
C PRO A 38 -1.42 -12.88 -2.92
N VAL A 39 -2.04 -13.04 -1.75
CA VAL A 39 -3.35 -12.45 -1.42
C VAL A 39 -3.34 -10.92 -1.56
N VAL A 40 -2.18 -10.27 -1.42
CA VAL A 40 -2.02 -8.82 -1.68
C VAL A 40 -2.52 -8.43 -3.07
N LEU A 41 -2.37 -9.31 -4.08
CA LEU A 41 -2.81 -9.05 -5.44
C LEU A 41 -4.35 -9.04 -5.56
N ALA A 42 -5.04 -9.78 -4.70
CA ALA A 42 -6.50 -9.86 -4.72
C ALA A 42 -7.18 -8.60 -4.18
N VAL A 43 -6.46 -7.79 -3.38
CA VAL A 43 -7.01 -6.59 -2.74
C VAL A 43 -6.65 -5.28 -3.43
N LEU A 44 -5.84 -5.32 -4.49
CA LEU A 44 -5.42 -4.13 -5.25
C LEU A 44 -6.60 -3.25 -5.72
N PRO A 45 -7.74 -3.80 -6.20
CA PRO A 45 -8.88 -2.96 -6.58
C PRO A 45 -9.49 -2.17 -5.41
N GLU A 46 -9.43 -2.71 -4.19
CA GLU A 46 -9.91 -2.01 -3.00
C GLU A 46 -8.92 -0.95 -2.53
N ILE A 47 -7.62 -1.21 -2.68
CA ILE A 47 -6.56 -0.22 -2.46
C ILE A 47 -6.72 0.99 -3.38
N GLU A 48 -6.97 0.76 -4.67
CA GLU A 48 -7.22 1.86 -5.62
C GLU A 48 -8.41 2.71 -5.18
N LYS A 49 -9.53 2.07 -4.78
CA LYS A 49 -10.70 2.79 -4.27
C LYS A 49 -10.41 3.61 -3.01
N LEU A 50 -9.60 3.09 -2.09
CA LEU A 50 -9.20 3.83 -0.88
C LEU A 50 -8.37 5.07 -1.21
N LEU A 51 -7.52 5.00 -2.23
CA LEU A 51 -6.76 6.16 -2.68
C LEU A 51 -7.64 7.21 -3.36
N VAL A 52 -8.65 6.79 -4.13
CA VAL A 52 -9.53 7.70 -4.88
C VAL A 52 -10.61 8.33 -3.98
N ASP A 53 -11.31 7.51 -3.20
CA ASP A 53 -12.52 7.90 -2.47
C ASP A 53 -12.31 8.01 -0.94
N GLY A 54 -11.13 7.61 -0.45
CA GLY A 54 -10.84 7.58 0.97
C GLY A 54 -10.70 8.97 1.58
N GLU A 55 -11.04 9.07 2.85
CA GLU A 55 -10.72 10.23 3.65
C GLU A 55 -9.21 10.34 3.88
N TYR A 56 -8.80 11.53 4.30
CA TYR A 56 -7.41 11.90 4.52
C TYR A 56 -6.54 10.84 5.22
N TRP A 57 -6.99 10.33 6.37
CA TRP A 57 -6.25 9.36 7.18
C TRP A 57 -6.27 7.95 6.60
N ALA A 58 -7.38 7.57 5.95
CA ALA A 58 -7.48 6.32 5.20
C ALA A 58 -6.50 6.29 4.03
N GLN A 59 -6.40 7.40 3.28
CA GLN A 59 -5.44 7.56 2.20
C GLN A 59 -4.00 7.48 2.71
N ARG A 60 -3.66 8.19 3.81
CA ARG A 60 -2.33 8.12 4.42
C ARG A 60 -1.94 6.67 4.76
N ALA A 61 -2.75 5.97 5.54
CA ALA A 61 -2.47 4.59 5.96
C ALA A 61 -2.32 3.64 4.76
N THR A 62 -3.16 3.83 3.74
CA THR A 62 -3.09 3.05 2.49
C THR A 62 -1.77 3.29 1.74
N ILE A 63 -1.31 4.54 1.67
CA ILE A 63 -0.06 4.91 1.01
C ILE A 63 1.15 4.35 1.77
N GLU A 64 1.18 4.48 3.10
CA GLU A 64 2.25 3.94 3.94
C GLU A 64 2.39 2.41 3.75
N ALA A 65 1.27 1.69 3.72
CA ALA A 65 1.31 0.25 3.44
C ALA A 65 1.87 -0.08 2.05
N LEU A 66 1.58 0.75 1.03
CA LEU A 66 2.13 0.56 -0.32
C LEU A 66 3.63 0.86 -0.41
N ILE A 67 4.14 1.79 0.39
CA ILE A 67 5.58 2.07 0.48
C ILE A 67 6.31 0.81 0.96
N ASP A 68 5.85 0.21 2.06
CA ASP A 68 6.50 -0.99 2.61
C ASP A 68 6.38 -2.17 1.67
N LEU A 69 5.17 -2.45 1.17
CA LEU A 69 4.92 -3.55 0.24
C LEU A 69 5.69 -3.41 -1.08
N GLY A 70 5.85 -2.19 -1.59
CA GLY A 70 6.53 -1.92 -2.86
C GLY A 70 8.05 -1.81 -2.73
N GLY A 71 8.54 -1.34 -1.59
CA GLY A 71 9.92 -0.89 -1.39
C GLY A 71 10.74 -1.74 -0.43
N SER A 72 10.17 -2.11 0.72
CA SER A 72 10.92 -2.75 1.82
C SER A 72 10.63 -4.24 1.97
N PHE A 73 9.41 -4.67 1.64
CA PHE A 73 8.99 -6.05 1.80
C PHE A 73 9.29 -6.87 0.55
N ALA A 74 9.36 -8.19 0.74
CA ALA A 74 9.47 -9.17 -0.33
C ALA A 74 8.32 -10.20 -0.26
N PRO A 75 8.05 -10.96 -1.32
CA PRO A 75 7.16 -12.10 -1.20
C PRO A 75 7.75 -13.10 -0.20
N GLU A 76 6.89 -13.73 0.61
CA GLU A 76 7.30 -14.82 1.51
C GLU A 76 7.98 -15.95 0.72
N GLU A 77 8.94 -16.64 1.35
CA GLU A 77 9.67 -17.74 0.72
C GLU A 77 8.69 -18.82 0.22
N GLY A 78 8.81 -19.18 -1.06
CA GLY A 78 7.91 -20.13 -1.72
C GLY A 78 6.61 -19.53 -2.27
N TYR A 79 6.41 -18.21 -2.13
CA TYR A 79 5.27 -17.46 -2.63
C TYR A 79 5.65 -16.36 -3.65
N GLU A 80 6.86 -16.40 -4.20
CA GLU A 80 7.39 -15.40 -5.14
C GLU A 80 6.62 -15.37 -6.46
N THR A 81 5.95 -16.47 -6.80
CA THR A 81 5.15 -16.63 -8.02
C THR A 81 3.72 -17.07 -7.70
N TYR A 82 2.77 -16.47 -8.42
CA TYR A 82 1.34 -16.82 -8.36
C TYR A 82 0.74 -16.78 -9.76
N LEU A 83 0.00 -17.84 -10.12
CA LEU A 83 -0.58 -18.02 -11.47
C LEU A 83 0.45 -17.85 -12.61
N GLY A 84 1.71 -18.23 -12.36
CA GLY A 84 2.80 -18.16 -13.34
C GLY A 84 3.47 -16.79 -13.49
N GLY A 85 3.09 -15.78 -12.69
CA GLY A 85 3.70 -14.46 -12.69
C GLY A 85 4.39 -14.13 -11.37
N SER A 86 5.41 -13.25 -11.41
CA SER A 86 6.05 -12.74 -10.18
C SER A 86 5.08 -11.86 -9.40
N VAL A 87 4.90 -12.17 -8.11
CA VAL A 87 4.03 -11.41 -7.22
C VAL A 87 4.60 -10.00 -7.00
N GLN A 88 5.89 -9.90 -6.70
CA GLN A 88 6.58 -8.61 -6.53
C GLN A 88 6.45 -7.73 -7.78
N HIS A 89 6.70 -8.29 -8.97
CA HIS A 89 6.63 -7.52 -10.21
C HIS A 89 5.21 -7.01 -10.44
N THR A 90 4.20 -7.86 -10.26
CA THR A 90 2.79 -7.49 -10.45
C THR A 90 2.37 -6.39 -9.48
N LEU A 91 2.76 -6.50 -8.20
CA LEU A 91 2.50 -5.49 -7.18
C LEU A 91 3.17 -4.15 -7.51
N ARG A 92 4.44 -4.17 -7.90
CA ARG A 92 5.16 -2.95 -8.31
C ARG A 92 4.53 -2.32 -9.55
N SER A 93 4.17 -3.10 -10.56
CA SER A 93 3.48 -2.58 -11.75
C SER A 93 2.15 -1.91 -11.39
N PHE A 94 1.40 -2.48 -10.44
CA PHE A 94 0.20 -1.84 -9.92
C PHE A 94 0.53 -0.51 -9.21
N ILE A 95 1.51 -0.48 -8.30
CA ILE A 95 1.93 0.75 -7.61
C ILE A 95 2.35 1.82 -8.61
N HIS A 96 3.12 1.48 -9.64
CA HIS A 96 3.50 2.41 -10.70
C HIS A 96 2.27 2.97 -11.44
N SER A 97 1.24 2.15 -11.66
CA SER A 97 0.01 2.59 -12.34
C SER A 97 -0.78 3.64 -11.53
N LEU A 98 -0.57 3.71 -10.21
CA LEU A 98 -1.22 4.67 -9.31
C LEU A 98 -0.60 6.07 -9.35
N ARG A 99 0.49 6.29 -10.09
CA ARG A 99 1.22 7.57 -10.12
C ARG A 99 0.31 8.78 -10.33
N ARG A 100 -0.66 8.68 -11.24
CA ARG A 100 -1.58 9.78 -11.56
C ARG A 100 -2.55 10.10 -10.42
N GLN A 101 -2.94 9.08 -9.66
CA GLN A 101 -3.80 9.19 -8.49
C GLN A 101 -3.02 9.76 -7.28
N LEU A 102 -1.73 9.40 -7.14
CA LEU A 102 -0.86 9.85 -6.05
C LEU A 102 -0.38 11.30 -6.21
N ALA A 103 -0.09 11.74 -7.44
CA ALA A 103 0.41 13.08 -7.74
C ALA A 103 -0.37 14.23 -7.08
N PRO A 104 -1.72 14.30 -7.16
CA PRO A 104 -2.47 15.35 -6.47
C PRO A 104 -2.46 15.20 -4.94
N LEU A 105 -2.30 13.98 -4.40
CA LEU A 105 -2.26 13.74 -2.96
C LEU A 105 -0.97 14.26 -2.33
N ALA A 106 0.12 14.33 -3.10
CA ALA A 106 1.43 14.86 -2.68
C ALA A 106 1.48 16.39 -2.58
N ILE A 107 0.40 17.11 -2.91
CA ILE A 107 0.33 18.57 -2.85
C ILE A 107 -0.23 18.99 -1.49
N GLY A 108 0.61 19.59 -0.64
CA GLY A 108 0.20 20.13 0.66
C GLY A 108 1.29 20.08 1.71
N ASP A 109 0.91 20.36 2.96
CA ASP A 109 1.76 20.24 4.17
C ASP A 109 1.10 19.30 5.20
N ASP A 110 0.27 18.39 4.70
CA ASP A 110 -0.38 17.40 5.53
C ASP A 110 0.43 16.08 5.52
N PRO A 111 0.41 15.29 6.61
CA PRO A 111 1.05 13.97 6.65
C PRO A 111 0.82 13.03 5.43
N ARG A 112 -0.40 12.94 4.86
CA ARG A 112 -0.67 12.19 3.62
C ARG A 112 0.16 12.70 2.44
N ALA A 113 0.34 14.01 2.30
CA ALA A 113 1.12 14.59 1.21
C ALA A 113 2.58 14.18 1.26
N LYS A 114 3.14 14.09 2.47
CA LYS A 114 4.47 13.52 2.66
C LYS A 114 4.53 12.05 2.22
N SER A 115 3.65 11.20 2.73
CA SER A 115 3.65 9.77 2.34
C SER A 115 3.42 9.60 0.82
N ALA A 116 2.56 10.42 0.21
CA ALA A 116 2.32 10.38 -1.23
C ALA A 116 3.58 10.77 -2.03
N ALA A 117 4.33 11.78 -1.56
CA ALA A 117 5.60 12.17 -2.17
C ALA A 117 6.65 11.05 -2.04
N ASP A 118 6.77 10.44 -0.86
CA ASP A 118 7.70 9.33 -0.61
C ASP A 118 7.38 8.12 -1.52
N LEU A 119 6.09 7.80 -1.73
CA LEU A 119 5.69 6.73 -2.65
C LEU A 119 5.97 7.08 -4.12
N LEU A 120 5.84 8.34 -4.52
CA LEU A 120 6.20 8.79 -5.87
C LEU A 120 7.72 8.71 -6.11
N GLU A 121 8.53 9.06 -5.11
CA GLU A 121 9.99 8.89 -5.14
C GLU A 121 10.36 7.42 -5.29
N LEU A 122 9.74 6.53 -4.52
CA LEU A 122 9.92 5.09 -4.65
C LEU A 122 9.61 4.58 -6.08
N ILE A 123 8.55 5.10 -6.70
CA ILE A 123 8.20 4.76 -8.10
C ILE A 123 9.29 5.26 -9.07
N ASP A 124 9.84 6.45 -8.85
CA ASP A 124 10.89 7.02 -9.70
C ASP A 124 12.21 6.25 -9.60
N ASP A 125 12.60 5.86 -8.38
CA ASP A 125 13.82 5.08 -8.12
C ASP A 125 13.76 3.67 -8.74
N GLN A 126 12.57 3.09 -8.84
CA GLN A 126 12.37 1.77 -9.44
C GLN A 126 12.30 1.79 -10.97
N ALA A 127 12.18 2.98 -11.58
CA ALA A 127 12.09 3.16 -13.02
C ALA A 127 13.45 3.40 -13.71
N GLY A 128 14.51 3.68 -12.94
CA GLY A 128 15.89 3.87 -13.41
C GLY A 128 16.69 2.58 -13.49
#